data_AF-A0A966M870-F1
#
_entry.id   AF-A0A966M870-F1
#
_cell.length_a   1.000
_cell.length_b   1.000
_cell.length_c   1.000
_cell.angle_alpha   90.00
_cell.angle_beta   90.00
_cell.angle_gamma   90.00
#
_symmetry.space_group_name_H-M   'P 1'
#
loop_
_entity.id
_entity.type
_entity.pdbx_description
1 polymer ?
#
loop_
_entity_poly.entity_id
_entity_poly.type
_entity_poly.pdbx_seq_one_letter_code
_entity_poly.pdbx_strand_id
1 'polypeptide(L)' 'MRVKEILTDYKLCVVDLEVHLNGDKRNALTLCVSDGEEIIPLNTADGRPILMNKANAIPLE' A
#
# COMPACT_ATOMS: atom_id res chain seq x y z
N MET A 1 -21.92 -5.98 5.21
CA MET A 1 -20.97 -4.84 5.14
C MET A 1 -21.69 -3.60 5.67
N ARG A 2 -21.07 -2.83 6.55
CA ARG A 2 -21.57 -1.52 6.99
C ARG A 2 -20.39 -0.54 7.04
N VAL A 3 -20.60 0.71 6.68
CA VAL A 3 -19.60 1.76 6.86
C VAL A 3 -19.54 2.10 8.35
N LYS A 4 -18.34 2.05 8.96
CA LYS A 4 -18.14 2.44 10.36
C LYS A 4 -17.80 3.92 10.49
N GLU A 5 -16.91 4.40 9.63
CA GLU A 5 -16.39 5.76 9.62
C GLU A 5 -15.79 6.07 8.24
N ILE A 6 -15.58 7.35 7.96
CA ILE A 6 -14.81 7.83 6.81
C ILE A 6 -13.50 8.38 7.37
N LEU A 7 -12.36 7.88 6.88
CA LEU A 7 -11.03 8.36 7.26
C LEU A 7 -10.63 9.52 6.33
N THR A 8 -10.33 10.70 6.87
CA THR A 8 -10.15 11.94 6.08
C THR A 8 -8.71 12.32 5.77
N ASP A 9 -7.75 11.81 6.54
CA ASP A 9 -6.34 12.26 6.46
C ASP A 9 -5.50 11.38 5.53
N TYR A 10 -6.16 10.57 4.70
CA TYR A 10 -5.52 9.69 3.74
C TYR A 10 -5.66 10.25 2.31
N LYS A 11 -4.55 10.29 1.59
CA LYS A 11 -4.48 10.64 0.18
C LYS A 11 -4.27 9.40 -0.66
N LEU A 12 -5.04 9.26 -1.73
CA LEU A 12 -4.79 8.25 -2.75
C LEU A 12 -3.52 8.62 -3.52
N CYS A 13 -2.61 7.66 -3.72
CA CYS A 13 -1.38 7.85 -4.45
C CYS A 13 -1.02 6.62 -5.30
N VAL A 14 -0.22 6.84 -6.34
CA VAL A 14 0.40 5.77 -7.11
C VAL A 14 1.89 5.77 -6.76
N VAL A 15 2.40 4.62 -6.33
CA VAL A 15 3.82 4.44 -5.95
C VAL A 15 4.45 3.37 -6.82
N ASP A 16 5.74 3.48 -7.07
CA ASP A 16 6.54 2.40 -7.64
C ASP A 16 7.01 1.50 -6.48
N LEU A 17 6.35 0.36 -6.29
CA LEU A 17 6.56 -0.53 -5.14
C LEU A 17 7.54 -1.65 -5.51
N GLU A 18 8.69 -1.73 -4.85
CA GLU A 18 9.62 -2.86 -4.96
C GLU A 18 9.31 -3.94 -3.92
N VAL A 19 9.34 -5.22 -4.33
CA VAL A 19 9.25 -6.39 -3.46
C VAL A 19 10.36 -7.38 -3.76
N HIS A 20 10.77 -8.13 -2.74
CA HIS A 20 11.66 -9.28 -2.88
C HIS A 20 10.80 -10.56 -2.89
N LEU A 21 10.75 -11.25 -4.02
CA LEU A 21 9.98 -12.48 -4.19
C LEU A 21 10.89 -13.57 -4.72
N ASN A 22 11.04 -14.64 -3.94
CA ASN A 22 11.86 -15.81 -4.29
C ASN A 22 13.33 -15.49 -4.66
N GLY A 23 13.90 -14.46 -4.03
CA GLY A 23 15.28 -14.02 -4.30
C GLY A 23 15.42 -12.98 -5.41
N ASP A 24 14.33 -12.68 -6.14
CA ASP A 24 14.32 -11.65 -7.19
C ASP A 24 13.67 -10.36 -6.70
N LYS A 25 14.21 -9.22 -7.15
CA LYS A 25 13.56 -7.90 -7.02
C LYS A 25 12.58 -7.71 -8.15
N ARG A 26 11.36 -7.27 -7.82
CA ARG A 26 10.34 -6.86 -8.79
C ARG A 26 9.71 -5.57 -8.33
N ASN A 27 9.40 -4.69 -9.27
CA ASN A 27 8.67 -3.46 -8.99
C ASN A 27 7.46 -3.29 -9.92
N ALA A 28 6.45 -2.57 -9.43
CA ALA A 28 5.28 -2.20 -10.23
C ALA A 28 4.58 -0.97 -9.64
N LEU A 29 3.94 -0.21 -10.51
CA LEU A 29 3.04 0.85 -10.11
C LEU A 29 1.85 0.27 -9.33
N THR A 30 1.67 0.75 -8.11
CA THR A 30 0.70 0.22 -7.15
C THR A 30 -0.14 1.35 -6.60
N LEU A 31 -1.47 1.15 -6.59
CA LEU A 31 -2.39 2.08 -5.96
C LEU A 31 -2.30 1.92 -4.44
N CYS A 32 -2.08 3.04 -3.74
CA CYS A 32 -1.90 3.08 -2.31
C CYS A 32 -2.67 4.25 -1.69
N VAL A 33 -2.74 4.26 -0.37
CA VAL A 33 -3.04 5.48 0.38
C VAL A 33 -1.87 5.90 1.24
N SER A 34 -1.77 7.19 1.55
CA SER A 34 -0.79 7.75 2.46
C SER A 34 -1.42 8.76 3.40
N ASP A 35 -0.99 8.78 4.65
CA ASP A 35 -1.27 9.85 5.62
C ASP A 35 -0.13 10.89 5.70
N GLY A 36 0.89 10.75 4.85
CA GLY A 36 2.08 11.61 4.83
C GLY A 36 3.26 11.04 5.63
N GLU A 37 3.05 10.03 6.48
CA GLU A 37 4.11 9.36 7.25
C GLU A 37 4.41 7.97 6.68
N GLU A 38 3.38 7.29 6.16
CA GLU A 38 3.51 5.93 5.60
C GLU A 38 2.64 5.72 4.35
N ILE A 39 2.91 4.62 3.64
CA ILE A 39 2.19 4.14 2.46
C ILE A 39 1.53 2.81 2.77
N ILE A 40 0.22 2.69 2.54
CA ILE A 40 -0.52 1.42 2.65
C ILE A 40 -0.93 0.95 1.24
N PRO A 41 -0.35 -0.14 0.71
CA PRO A 41 -0.71 -0.65 -0.60
C PRO A 41 -2.04 -1.41 -0.59
N LEU A 42 -2.78 -1.34 -1.70
CA LEU A 42 -3.98 -2.17 -1.93
C LEU A 42 -3.63 -3.57 -2.48
N ASN A 43 -2.46 -3.71 -3.09
CA ASN A 43 -1.93 -4.96 -3.62
C ASN A 43 -0.40 -4.99 -3.50
N THR A 44 0.19 -6.17 -3.49
CA THR A 44 1.64 -6.33 -3.67
C THR A 44 2.04 -6.00 -5.12
N ALA A 45 3.32 -5.72 -5.36
CA ALA A 45 3.81 -5.36 -6.70
C ALA A 45 3.64 -6.48 -7.76
N ASP A 46 3.49 -7.74 -7.34
CA ASP A 46 3.14 -8.87 -8.21
C ASP A 46 1.62 -9.03 -8.44
N GLY A 47 0.81 -8.08 -7.98
CA GLY A 47 -0.63 -8.01 -8.25
C GLY A 47 -1.52 -8.81 -7.29
N ARG A 48 -0.97 -9.40 -6.23
CA ARG A 48 -1.79 -10.11 -5.23
C ARG A 48 -2.49 -9.10 -4.31
N PRO A 49 -3.81 -9.20 -4.10
CA PRO A 49 -4.50 -8.36 -3.14
C PRO A 49 -3.91 -8.54 -1.74
N ILE A 50 -3.72 -7.43 -1.03
CA ILE A 50 -3.29 -7.43 0.36
C ILE A 50 -4.35 -6.74 1.21
N LEU A 51 -4.50 -7.18 2.46
CA LEU A 51 -5.42 -6.53 3.38
C LEU A 51 -4.89 -5.13 3.71
N MET A 52 -5.65 -4.11 3.33
CA MET A 52 -5.33 -2.72 3.63
C MET A 52 -5.45 -2.44 5.14
N ASN A 53 -4.31 -2.43 5.84
CA ASN A 53 -4.20 -2.18 7.27
C ASN A 53 -2.82 -1.61 7.63
N LYS A 54 -2.68 -1.08 8.85
CA LYS A 54 -1.43 -0.50 9.36
C LYS A 54 -0.27 -1.50 9.50
N ALA A 55 -0.55 -2.80 9.62
CA ALA A 55 0.51 -3.81 9.68
C ALA A 55 1.22 -4.02 8.32
N ASN A 56 0.59 -3.60 7.23
CA ASN A 56 1.16 -3.62 5.88
C ASN A 56 1.68 -2.24 5.43
N ALA A 57 1.73 -1.26 6.33
CA ALA A 57 2.19 0.07 6.01
C ALA A 57 3.71 0.10 5.85
N ILE A 58 4.18 0.93 4.92
CA ILE A 58 5.58 1.12 4.56
C ILE A 58 5.95 2.56 4.92
N PRO A 59 6.87 2.80 5.87
CA PRO A 59 7.28 4.16 6.25
C PRO A 59 7.88 4.95 5.07
N LEU A 60 7.58 6.24 5.00
CA LEU A 60 8.24 7.19 4.10
C LEU A 60 9.48 7.76 4.81
N GLU A 61 10.64 7.13 4.63
CA GLU A 61 11.95 7.68 5.01
C GLU A 61 12.64 8.38 3.82
#